data_AF-A0A5C8WWC8-F1
#
_entry.id   AF-A0A5C8WWC8-F1
#
_cell.length_a   1.000
_cell.length_b   1.000
_cell.length_c   1.000
_cell.angle_alpha   90.00
_cell.angle_beta   90.00
_cell.angle_gamma   90.00
#
_symmetry.space_group_name_H-M   'P 1'
#
loop_
_entity.id
_entity.type
_entity.pdbx_description
1 polymer ?
#
loop_
_entity_poly.entity_id
_entity_poly.type
_entity_poly.pdbx_seq_one_letter_code
_entity_poly.pdbx_strand_id
1 'polypeptide(L)'
;MLAWWTLTPERAQASSAATQAELARRTHVTELFNRAAGQLGDERLEVRLAAIYVLREIGRDFSDLANPVFELLQAILRERQADYRDLDPPVDVQAIMATLRMRIADDDKPVA
;
A
#
# COMPACT_ATOMS: atom_id res chain seq x y z
N MET A 1 -37.42 -44.85 -6.77
CA MET A 1 -37.44 -43.64 -5.91
C MET A 1 -36.03 -43.42 -5.38
N LEU A 2 -35.21 -42.62 -6.06
CA LEU A 2 -33.91 -42.17 -5.55
C LEU A 2 -33.74 -40.70 -5.95
N ALA A 3 -34.17 -39.81 -5.05
CA ALA A 3 -33.76 -38.41 -5.09
C ALA A 3 -32.54 -38.28 -4.18
N TRP A 4 -31.35 -38.22 -4.79
CA TRP A 4 -30.09 -38.01 -4.08
C TRP A 4 -29.59 -36.63 -4.47
N TRP A 5 -29.85 -35.68 -3.56
CA TRP A 5 -29.07 -34.48 -3.28
C TRP A 5 -28.32 -33.83 -4.45
N THR A 6 -28.94 -32.83 -5.07
CA THR A 6 -28.19 -31.76 -5.72
C THR A 6 -27.57 -30.88 -4.65
N LEU A 7 -26.39 -31.28 -4.14
CA LEU A 7 -25.47 -30.32 -3.55
C LEU A 7 -25.15 -29.32 -4.66
N THR A 8 -25.71 -28.11 -4.58
CA THR A 8 -25.61 -27.09 -5.63
C THR A 8 -24.13 -26.74 -5.87
N PRO A 9 -23.53 -27.13 -7.01
CA PRO A 9 -22.12 -26.86 -7.30
C PRO A 9 -21.83 -25.35 -7.38
N GLU A 10 -22.85 -24.54 -7.66
CA GLU A 10 -22.78 -23.09 -7.80
C GLU A 10 -22.22 -22.38 -6.56
N ARG A 11 -22.57 -22.83 -5.35
CA ARG A 11 -22.08 -22.21 -4.10
C ARG A 11 -20.61 -22.52 -3.83
N ALA A 12 -20.19 -23.76 -4.12
CA ALA A 12 -18.79 -24.17 -4.00
C ALA A 12 -17.91 -23.46 -5.06
N GLN A 13 -18.43 -23.33 -6.29
CA GLN A 13 -17.76 -22.60 -7.37
C GLN A 13 -17.61 -21.11 -7.04
N ALA A 14 -18.66 -20.46 -6.53
CA ALA A 14 -18.64 -19.05 -6.15
C ALA A 14 -17.67 -18.77 -5.01
N SER A 15 -17.62 -19.64 -3.98
CA SER A 15 -16.65 -19.52 -2.90
C SER A 15 -15.20 -19.71 -3.38
N SER A 16 -14.96 -20.67 -4.29
CA SER A 16 -13.63 -20.89 -4.86
C SER A 16 -13.17 -19.71 -5.70
N ALA A 17 -14.06 -19.16 -6.55
CA ALA A 17 -13.79 -17.99 -7.36
C ALA A 17 -13.49 -16.75 -6.51
N ALA A 18 -14.25 -16.52 -5.42
CA ALA A 18 -14.01 -15.42 -4.50
C ALA A 18 -12.64 -15.52 -3.83
N THR A 19 -12.25 -16.71 -3.36
CA THR A 19 -10.93 -16.96 -2.76
C THR A 19 -9.79 -16.74 -3.75
N GLN A 20 -9.95 -17.20 -4.99
CA GLN A 20 -8.95 -17.00 -6.05
C GLN A 20 -8.80 -15.52 -6.41
N ALA A 21 -9.92 -14.78 -6.51
CA ALA A 21 -9.90 -13.35 -6.76
C ALA A 21 -9.18 -12.57 -5.64
N GLU A 22 -9.43 -12.94 -4.38
CA GLU A 22 -8.75 -12.33 -3.23
C GLU A 22 -7.24 -12.64 -3.23
N LEU A 23 -6.84 -13.88 -3.53
CA LEU A 23 -5.43 -14.23 -3.62
C LEU A 23 -4.73 -13.47 -4.76
N ALA A 24 -5.37 -13.39 -5.93
CA ALA A 24 -4.85 -12.63 -7.06
C ALA A 24 -4.71 -11.14 -6.73
N ARG A 25 -5.69 -10.55 -6.03
CA ARG A 25 -5.65 -9.16 -5.56
C ARG A 25 -4.45 -8.93 -4.63
N ARG A 26 -4.23 -9.83 -3.68
CA ARG A 26 -3.08 -9.77 -2.74
C ARG A 26 -1.74 -9.88 -3.45
N THR A 27 -1.60 -10.82 -4.38
CA THR A 27 -0.38 -10.96 -5.19
C THR A 27 -0.11 -9.68 -5.97
N HIS A 28 -1.14 -9.15 -6.65
CA HIS A 28 -1.00 -7.96 -7.47
C HIS A 28 -0.58 -6.73 -6.66
N VAL A 29 -1.21 -6.47 -5.51
CA VAL A 29 -0.84 -5.33 -4.67
C VAL A 29 0.57 -5.48 -4.07
N THR A 30 0.99 -6.71 -3.75
CA THR A 30 2.35 -6.99 -3.28
C THR A 30 3.38 -6.68 -4.36
N GLU A 31 3.10 -7.03 -5.62
CA GLU A 31 3.95 -6.66 -6.76
C GLU A 31 4.02 -5.15 -6.98
N LEU A 32 2.89 -4.45 -6.86
CA LEU A 32 2.84 -2.98 -6.95
C LEU A 32 3.65 -2.32 -5.83
N PHE A 33 3.51 -2.81 -4.59
CA PHE A 33 4.30 -2.35 -3.45
C PHE A 33 5.80 -2.52 -3.71
N ASN A 34 6.23 -3.72 -4.11
CA ASN A 34 7.64 -4.00 -4.39
C ASN A 34 8.20 -3.12 -5.52
N ARG A 35 7.41 -2.91 -6.59
CA ARG A 35 7.79 -2.05 -7.71
C ARG A 35 7.93 -0.60 -7.27
N ALA A 36 6.96 -0.07 -6.53
CA ALA A 36 7.01 1.31 -6.04
C ALA A 36 8.15 1.50 -5.04
N ALA A 37 8.37 0.56 -4.12
CA ALA A 37 9.51 0.59 -3.20
C ALA A 37 10.85 0.66 -3.95
N GLY A 38 11.04 -0.15 -5.00
CA GLY A 38 12.24 -0.11 -5.85
C GLY A 38 12.44 1.21 -6.59
N GLN A 39 11.37 1.97 -6.87
CA GLN A 39 11.41 3.24 -7.57
C GLN A 39 11.75 4.45 -6.67
N LEU A 40 11.79 4.29 -5.35
CA LEU A 40 12.13 5.37 -4.41
C LEU A 40 13.60 5.81 -4.51
N GLY A 41 14.47 4.95 -5.03
CA GLY A 41 15.88 5.24 -5.29
C GLY A 41 16.18 5.77 -6.69
N ASP A 42 15.17 5.99 -7.54
CA ASP A 42 15.38 6.44 -8.91
C ASP A 42 15.97 7.87 -8.96
N GLU A 43 16.87 8.14 -9.90
CA GLU A 43 17.50 9.46 -10.05
C GLU A 43 16.48 10.54 -10.46
N ARG A 44 15.42 10.14 -11.15
CA ARG A 44 14.37 11.03 -11.67
C ARG A 44 13.33 11.34 -10.60
N LEU A 45 13.13 12.63 -10.32
CA LEU A 45 12.19 13.10 -9.30
C LEU A 45 10.76 12.63 -9.58
N GLU A 46 10.32 12.66 -10.83
CA GLU A 46 8.98 12.24 -11.23
C GLU A 46 8.70 10.77 -10.96
N VAL A 47 9.72 9.91 -11.05
CA VAL A 47 9.60 8.47 -10.75
C VAL A 47 9.47 8.26 -9.24
N ARG A 48 10.30 8.95 -8.45
CA ARG A 48 10.21 8.89 -6.98
C ARG A 48 8.86 9.40 -6.46
N LEU A 49 8.36 10.50 -7.01
CA LEU A 49 7.05 11.05 -6.64
C LEU A 49 5.90 10.09 -6.99
N ALA A 50 5.92 9.51 -8.19
CA ALA A 50 4.93 8.51 -8.58
C ALA A 50 4.93 7.31 -7.62
N ALA A 51 6.12 6.82 -7.24
CA ALA A 51 6.27 5.75 -6.26
C ALA A 51 5.68 6.11 -4.89
N ILE A 52 5.96 7.31 -4.38
CA ILE A 52 5.42 7.78 -3.08
C ILE A 52 3.89 7.84 -3.11
N TYR A 53 3.29 8.30 -4.21
CA TYR A 53 1.84 8.37 -4.34
C TYR A 53 1.21 6.98 -4.47
N VAL A 54 1.80 6.07 -5.23
CA VAL A 54 1.34 4.68 -5.28
C VAL A 54 1.40 4.03 -3.90
N LEU A 55 2.50 4.20 -3.16
CA LEU A 55 2.62 3.67 -1.81
C LEU A 55 1.58 4.27 -0.86
N ARG A 56 1.30 5.58 -0.96
CA ARG A 56 0.24 6.24 -0.19
C ARG A 56 -1.12 5.59 -0.43
N GLU A 57 -1.50 5.39 -1.69
CA GLU A 57 -2.78 4.77 -2.03
C GLU A 57 -2.83 3.31 -1.55
N ILE A 58 -1.74 2.54 -1.71
CA ILE A 58 -1.66 1.18 -1.17
C ILE A 58 -1.86 1.17 0.34
N GLY A 59 -1.16 2.03 1.08
CA GLY A 59 -1.26 2.09 2.54
C GLY A 59 -2.63 2.55 3.04
N ARG A 60 -3.40 3.26 2.22
CA ARG A 60 -4.77 3.69 2.50
C ARG A 60 -5.80 2.60 2.20
N ASP A 61 -5.67 1.93 1.06
CA ASP A 61 -6.69 1.01 0.56
C ASP A 61 -6.49 -0.44 1.03
N PHE A 62 -5.28 -0.79 1.49
CA PHE A 62 -4.89 -2.14 1.90
C PHE A 62 -4.34 -2.14 3.33
N SER A 63 -5.21 -2.43 4.30
CA SER A 63 -4.87 -2.36 5.73
C SER A 63 -3.75 -3.31 6.15
N ASP A 64 -3.58 -4.44 5.45
CA ASP A 64 -2.48 -5.39 5.64
C ASP A 64 -1.12 -4.87 5.17
N LEU A 65 -1.11 -3.87 4.28
CA LEU A 65 0.10 -3.21 3.78
C LEU A 65 0.31 -1.80 4.34
N ALA A 66 -0.65 -1.26 5.10
CA ALA A 66 -0.55 0.06 5.72
C ALA A 66 0.73 0.20 6.54
N ASN A 67 0.96 -0.67 7.52
CA ASN A 67 2.13 -0.59 8.39
C ASN A 67 3.46 -0.68 7.60
N PRO A 68 3.69 -1.69 6.74
CA PRO A 68 4.89 -1.76 5.90
C PRO A 68 5.15 -0.50 5.07
N VAL A 69 4.12 0.10 4.49
CA VAL A 69 4.23 1.35 3.73
C VAL A 69 4.74 2.48 4.61
N PHE A 70 4.10 2.72 5.76
CA PHE A 70 4.46 3.86 6.60
C PHE A 70 5.80 3.67 7.31
N GLU A 71 6.19 2.44 7.65
CA GLU A 71 7.52 2.12 8.19
C GLU A 71 8.62 2.38 7.16
N LEU A 72 8.42 1.95 5.91
CA LEU A 72 9.37 2.21 4.81
C LEU A 72 9.57 3.71 4.60
N LEU A 73 8.48 4.47 4.50
CA LEU A 73 8.54 5.92 4.28
C LEU A 73 9.20 6.65 5.46
N GLN A 74 8.96 6.22 6.70
CA GLN A 74 9.65 6.75 7.89
C GLN A 74 11.15 6.44 7.88
N ALA A 75 11.55 5.24 7.47
CA ALA A 75 12.96 4.86 7.38
C ALA A 75 13.70 5.74 6.36
N ILE A 76 13.11 5.94 5.17
CA ILE A 76 13.68 6.80 4.12
C ILE A 76 13.77 8.25 4.60
N LEU A 77 12.73 8.75 5.28
CA LEU A 77 12.74 10.11 5.81
C LEU A 77 13.90 10.30 6.79
N ARG A 78 14.10 9.35 7.70
CA ARG A 78 15.17 9.37 8.71
C ARG A 78 16.56 9.33 8.07
N GLU A 79 16.75 8.51 7.05
CA GLU A 79 18.01 8.40 6.32
C GLU A 79 18.35 9.73 5.63
N ARG A 80 17.38 10.33 4.92
CA ARG A 80 17.61 11.55 4.14
C ARG A 80 17.65 12.82 4.97
N GLN A 81 17.10 12.82 6.19
CA GLN A 81 17.07 14.01 7.05
C GLN A 81 18.47 14.60 7.32
N ALA A 82 19.51 13.77 7.28
CA ALA A 82 20.88 14.24 7.40
C ALA A 82 21.31 15.18 6.25
N ASP A 83 20.71 15.03 5.07
CA ASP A 83 21.16 15.69 3.83
C ASP A 83 20.66 17.12 3.68
N TYR A 84 19.57 17.50 4.38
CA TYR A 84 18.91 18.80 4.21
C TYR A 84 18.57 19.51 5.53
N ARG A 85 19.28 19.21 6.63
CA ARG A 85 18.97 19.71 8.00
C ARG A 85 18.62 21.20 8.11
N ASP A 86 19.31 22.06 7.36
CA ASP A 86 19.14 23.51 7.39
C ASP A 86 18.60 24.09 6.06
N LEU A 87 18.18 23.22 5.13
CA LEU A 87 17.64 23.57 3.82
C LEU A 87 16.18 23.15 3.71
N ASP A 88 15.48 23.73 2.74
CA ASP A 88 14.16 23.23 2.38
C ASP A 88 14.26 21.77 1.91
N PRO A 89 13.46 20.84 2.48
CA PRO A 89 13.51 19.45 2.08
C PRO A 89 13.21 19.28 0.59
N PRO A 90 13.86 18.34 -0.11
CA PRO A 90 13.52 17.98 -1.48
C PRO A 90 12.02 17.64 -1.65
N VAL A 91 11.48 17.88 -2.84
CA VAL A 91 10.02 17.75 -3.11
C VAL A 91 9.48 16.35 -2.80
N ASP A 92 10.25 15.30 -3.09
CA ASP A 92 9.91 13.92 -2.75
C ASP A 92 9.91 13.67 -1.24
N VAL A 93 10.85 14.26 -0.50
CA VAL A 93 10.84 14.22 0.96
C VAL A 93 9.61 14.92 1.54
N GLN A 94 9.23 16.08 1.00
CA GLN A 94 8.00 16.76 1.40
C GLN A 94 6.76 15.89 1.14
N ALA A 95 6.73 15.18 0.01
CA ALA A 95 5.65 14.23 -0.30
C ALA A 95 5.60 13.07 0.71
N ILE A 96 6.75 12.56 1.16
CA ILE A 96 6.83 11.57 2.24
C ILE A 96 6.25 12.14 3.54
N MET A 97 6.71 13.33 3.97
CA MET A 97 6.20 13.98 5.18
C MET A 97 4.68 14.21 5.13
N ALA A 98 4.15 14.60 3.97
CA ALA A 98 2.72 14.77 3.77
C ALA A 98 1.96 13.44 3.92
N THR A 99 2.47 12.35 3.34
CA THR A 99 1.92 10.99 3.49
C THR A 99 1.87 10.56 4.95
N LEU A 100 2.96 10.75 5.70
CA LEU A 100 3.02 10.38 7.12
C LEU A 100 2.06 11.21 7.99
N ARG A 101 1.94 12.52 7.70
CA ARG A 101 1.00 13.39 8.41
C ARG A 101 -0.46 12.97 8.20
N MET A 102 -0.81 12.56 6.97
CA MET A 102 -2.15 12.05 6.68
C MET A 102 -2.48 10.80 7.49
N ARG A 103 -1.51 9.89 7.64
CA ARG A 103 -1.68 8.66 8.44
C ARG A 103 -2.01 8.94 9.91
N ILE A 104 -1.28 9.87 10.52
CA ILE A 104 -1.52 10.30 11.91
C ILE A 104 -2.93 10.87 12.06
N ALA A 105 -3.34 11.72 11.10
CA ALA A 105 -4.69 12.29 11.10
C ALA A 105 -5.79 11.23 10.90
N ASP A 106 -5.50 10.12 10.21
CA ASP A 106 -6.43 9.00 10.07
C ASP A 106 -6.49 8.12 11.33
N ASP A 107 -5.38 7.95 12.05
CA ASP A 107 -5.34 7.23 13.34
C ASP A 107 -6.10 7.97 14.46
N ASP A 108 -6.07 9.30 14.47
CA ASP A 108 -6.74 10.12 15.49
C ASP A 108 -8.28 10.22 15.29
N LYS A 109 -8.83 9.69 14.19
CA LYS A 109 -10.28 9.73 13.95
C LYS A 109 -10.99 8.78 14.91
N PRO A 110 -12.00 9.24 15.67
CA PRO A 110 -12.78 8.36 16.54
C PRO A 110 -13.48 7.29 15.69
N VAL A 111 -13.40 6.04 16.14
CA VAL A 111 -14.13 4.92 15.52
C VAL A 111 -15.62 5.17 15.76
N ALA A 112 -16.37 5.41 14.68
CA ALA A 112 -17.81 5.63 14.71
C ALA A 112 -18.60 4.34 15.00
#